data_AF-A0A7C5W3I9-F1
#
_entry.id   AF-A0A7C5W3I9-F1
#
_cell.length_a   1.000
_cell.length_b   1.000
_cell.length_c   1.000
_cell.angle_alpha   90.00
_cell.angle_beta   90.00
_cell.angle_gamma   90.00
#
_symmetry.space_group_name_H-M   'P 1'
#
loop_
_entity.id
_entity.type
_entity.pdbx_description
1 polymer ?
#
loop_
_entity_poly.entity_id
_entity_poly.type
_entity_poly.pdbx_seq_one_letter_code
_entity_poly.pdbx_strand_id
1 'polypeptide(L)'
;MIRINLLQVKAERKKQTGQQQIILLGLILVVEIVILVILFGSVSAAKRSLVQKVAYYNSEIQKLDQIIGEVNQYKETKATLEAKLKVIEDLKKGRSGPIRVLDELAQKTPKKLWITKFEEKGRSTVISGEASSDEDIAAFLADIERSPYFTQVHLKYTKAAEREGNQIKQFEIECVVNYAI
;
A
#
# COMPACT_ATOMS: atom_id res chain seq x y z
N MET A 1 -26.46 115.89 14.36
CA MET A 1 -25.85 114.65 13.82
C MET A 1 -26.37 113.47 14.63
N ILE A 2 -27.01 112.49 13.99
CA ILE A 2 -27.64 111.35 14.67
C ILE A 2 -26.60 110.23 14.83
N ARG A 3 -26.42 109.72 16.07
CA ARG A 3 -25.54 108.59 16.36
C ARG A 3 -26.39 107.32 16.49
N ILE A 4 -26.23 106.38 15.56
CA ILE A 4 -26.91 105.08 15.59
C ILE A 4 -25.98 104.04 16.23
N ASN A 5 -26.49 103.37 17.26
CA ASN A 5 -25.74 102.36 17.99
C ASN A 5 -25.74 101.02 17.24
N LEU A 6 -24.63 100.71 16.56
CA LEU A 6 -24.45 99.49 15.75
C LEU A 6 -23.81 98.32 16.52
N LEU A 7 -23.52 98.49 17.81
CA LEU A 7 -22.85 97.48 18.63
C LEU A 7 -23.74 96.25 18.89
N GLN A 8 -25.05 96.47 19.03
CA GLN A 8 -26.03 95.41 19.26
C GLN A 8 -26.15 94.48 18.04
N VAL A 9 -26.17 95.05 16.82
CA VAL A 9 -26.25 94.29 15.56
C VAL A 9 -25.00 93.43 15.31
N LYS A 10 -23.80 93.88 15.69
CA LYS A 10 -22.57 93.08 15.53
C LYS A 10 -22.49 91.93 16.54
N ALA A 11 -22.95 92.12 17.78
CA ALA A 11 -22.96 91.10 18.82
C ALA A 11 -23.94 89.96 18.50
N GLU A 12 -25.14 90.29 18.02
CA GLU A 12 -26.14 89.30 17.61
C GLU A 12 -25.68 88.48 16.40
N ARG A 13 -25.06 89.11 15.41
CA ARG A 13 -24.49 88.40 14.25
C ARG A 13 -23.42 87.40 14.67
N LYS A 14 -22.47 87.77 15.55
CA LYS A 14 -21.44 86.85 16.09
C LYS A 14 -22.04 85.68 16.85
N LYS A 15 -23.10 85.91 17.63
CA LYS A 15 -23.78 84.86 18.39
C LYS A 15 -24.50 83.87 17.46
N GLN A 16 -25.14 84.35 16.40
CA GLN A 16 -25.76 83.52 15.37
C GLN A 16 -24.71 82.70 14.59
N THR A 17 -23.56 83.27 14.22
CA THR A 17 -22.49 82.52 13.53
C THR A 17 -21.88 81.45 14.43
N GLY A 18 -21.67 81.75 15.71
CA GLY A 18 -21.16 80.78 16.70
C GLY A 18 -22.14 79.64 16.96
N GLN A 19 -23.44 79.93 17.05
CA GLN A 19 -24.48 78.89 17.18
C GLN A 19 -24.56 78.00 15.93
N GLN A 20 -24.48 78.59 14.74
CA GLN A 20 -24.43 77.82 13.49
C GLN A 20 -23.20 76.91 13.43
N GLN A 21 -22.01 77.39 13.86
CA GLN A 21 -20.79 76.58 13.92
C GLN A 21 -20.91 75.40 14.88
N ILE A 22 -21.50 75.60 16.07
CA ILE A 22 -21.70 74.52 17.06
C ILE A 22 -22.67 73.46 16.52
N ILE A 23 -23.76 73.88 15.87
CA ILE A 23 -24.73 72.96 15.25
C ILE A 23 -24.06 72.16 14.12
N LEU A 24 -23.27 72.83 13.27
CA LEU A 24 -22.55 72.16 12.18
C LEU A 24 -21.53 71.14 12.70
N LEU A 25 -20.80 71.50 13.76
CA LEU A 25 -19.82 70.63 14.41
C LEU A 25 -20.49 69.41 15.04
N GLY A 26 -21.64 69.60 15.72
CA GLY A 26 -22.43 68.50 16.26
C GLY A 26 -22.95 67.56 15.17
N LEU A 27 -23.37 68.10 14.02
CA LEU A 27 -23.83 67.30 12.89
C LEU A 27 -22.71 66.45 12.28
N ILE A 28 -21.51 67.03 12.11
CA ILE A 28 -20.32 66.29 11.65
C ILE A 28 -19.98 65.14 12.62
N LEU A 29 -20.01 65.40 13.92
CA LEU A 29 -19.70 64.42 14.96
C LEU A 29 -20.70 63.25 14.94
N VAL A 30 -22.00 63.55 14.75
CA VAL A 30 -23.02 62.51 14.57
C VAL A 30 -22.76 61.68 13.32
N VAL A 31 -22.41 62.31 12.19
CA VAL A 31 -22.09 61.61 10.94
C VAL A 31 -20.87 60.69 11.12
N GLU A 32 -19.80 61.15 11.78
CA GLU A 32 -18.63 60.32 12.10
C GLU A 32 -19.00 59.10 12.94
N ILE A 33 -19.81 59.28 13.99
CA ILE A 33 -20.25 58.17 14.85
C ILE A 33 -21.06 57.15 14.02
N VAL A 34 -21.95 57.62 13.15
CA VAL A 34 -22.75 56.73 12.29
C VAL A 34 -21.85 55.92 11.36
N ILE A 35 -20.86 56.55 10.74
CA ILE A 35 -19.89 55.86 9.87
C ILE A 35 -19.11 54.80 10.66
N LEU A 36 -18.62 55.14 11.85
CA LEU A 36 -17.89 54.21 12.72
C LEU A 36 -18.74 52.99 13.10
N VAL A 37 -20.01 53.19 13.46
CA VAL A 37 -20.93 52.10 13.79
C VAL A 37 -21.16 51.17 12.60
N ILE A 38 -21.35 51.73 11.40
CA ILE A 38 -21.54 50.95 10.16
C ILE A 38 -20.29 50.12 9.84
N LEU A 39 -19.10 50.74 9.90
CA LEU A 39 -17.83 50.06 9.64
C LEU A 39 -17.58 48.94 10.66
N PHE A 40 -17.77 49.22 11.95
CA PHE A 40 -17.55 48.25 13.01
C PHE A 40 -18.54 47.07 12.94
N GLY A 41 -19.80 47.34 12.59
CA GLY A 41 -20.81 46.31 12.34
C GLY A 41 -20.44 45.40 11.18
N SER A 42 -19.97 45.97 10.07
CA SER A 42 -19.56 45.24 8.87
C SER A 42 -18.36 44.32 9.15
N VAL A 43 -17.32 44.85 9.83
CA VAL A 43 -16.13 44.08 10.20
C VAL A 43 -16.49 42.97 11.20
N SER A 44 -17.36 43.26 12.17
CA SER A 44 -17.82 42.27 13.15
C SER A 44 -18.60 41.13 12.50
N ALA A 45 -19.47 41.43 11.52
CA ALA A 45 -20.20 40.43 10.76
C ALA A 45 -19.25 39.54 9.94
N ALA A 46 -18.28 40.15 9.24
CA ALA A 46 -17.26 39.43 8.49
C ALA A 46 -16.46 38.49 9.41
N LYS A 47 -15.98 38.99 10.56
CA LYS A 47 -15.25 38.20 11.56
C LYS A 47 -16.07 37.01 12.05
N ARG A 48 -17.36 37.20 12.35
CA ARG A 48 -18.25 36.10 12.78
C ARG A 48 -18.36 35.01 11.71
N SER A 49 -18.51 35.38 10.44
CA SER A 49 -18.58 34.42 9.34
C SER A 49 -17.27 33.62 9.19
N LEU A 50 -16.12 34.28 9.35
CA LEU A 50 -14.80 33.64 9.32
C LEU A 50 -14.63 32.66 10.48
N VAL A 51 -15.01 33.06 11.70
CA VAL A 51 -14.96 32.18 12.87
C VAL A 51 -15.85 30.95 12.70
N GLN A 52 -17.06 31.11 12.15
CA GLN A 52 -17.95 29.98 11.85
C GLN A 52 -17.36 29.03 10.81
N LYS A 53 -16.75 29.57 9.74
CA LYS A 53 -16.05 28.76 8.74
C LYS A 53 -14.89 27.98 9.35
N VAL A 54 -14.07 28.62 10.17
CA VAL A 54 -12.96 27.95 10.87
C VAL A 54 -13.48 26.83 11.78
N ALA A 55 -14.54 27.08 12.54
CA ALA A 55 -15.15 26.05 13.39
C ALA A 55 -15.68 24.87 12.56
N TYR A 56 -16.35 25.15 11.44
CA TYR A 56 -16.83 24.13 10.50
C TYR A 56 -15.68 23.29 9.95
N TYR A 57 -14.64 23.93 9.39
CA TYR A 57 -13.49 23.22 8.82
C TYR A 57 -12.74 22.41 9.87
N ASN A 58 -12.58 22.92 11.10
CA ASN A 58 -11.97 22.15 12.19
C ASN A 58 -12.80 20.91 12.55
N SER A 59 -14.13 21.02 12.57
CA SER A 59 -15.00 19.86 12.81
C SER A 59 -14.89 18.81 11.71
N GLU A 60 -14.71 19.26 10.46
CA GLU A 60 -14.57 18.37 9.32
C GLU A 60 -13.20 17.67 9.33
N ILE A 61 -12.13 18.40 9.66
CA ILE A 61 -10.79 17.83 9.88
C ILE A 61 -10.85 16.74 10.95
N GLN A 62 -11.53 16.98 12.07
CA GLN A 62 -11.63 15.98 13.14
C GLN A 62 -12.34 14.69 12.70
N LYS A 63 -13.39 14.79 11.88
CA LYS A 63 -14.05 13.62 11.29
C LYS A 63 -13.13 12.88 10.31
N LEU A 64 -12.43 13.63 9.45
CA LEU A 64 -11.49 13.07 8.49
C LEU A 64 -10.33 12.36 9.19
N ASP A 65 -9.82 12.89 10.30
CA ASP A 65 -8.77 12.27 11.10
C ASP A 65 -9.21 10.93 11.70
N GLN A 66 -10.48 10.81 12.15
CA GLN A 66 -11.03 9.53 12.60
C GLN A 66 -11.06 8.50 11.48
N ILE A 67 -11.53 8.89 10.29
CA ILE A 67 -11.56 8.02 9.11
C ILE A 67 -10.14 7.60 8.70
N ILE A 68 -9.17 8.51 8.73
CA ILE A 68 -7.76 8.20 8.45
C ILE A 68 -7.21 7.19 9.46
N GLY A 69 -7.55 7.36 10.74
CA GLY A 69 -7.20 6.40 11.79
C GLY A 69 -7.73 4.99 11.50
N GLU A 70 -9.01 4.88 11.15
CA GLU A 70 -9.63 3.60 10.77
C GLU A 70 -8.96 2.99 9.52
N VAL A 71 -8.73 3.78 8.47
CA VAL A 71 -8.07 3.32 7.24
C VAL A 71 -6.67 2.79 7.53
N ASN A 72 -5.91 3.43 8.43
CA ASN A 72 -4.58 2.95 8.80
C ASN A 72 -4.65 1.61 9.55
N GLN A 73 -5.61 1.43 10.47
CA GLN A 73 -5.83 0.14 11.12
C GLN A 73 -6.20 -0.97 10.12
N TYR A 74 -7.06 -0.67 9.15
CA TYR A 74 -7.40 -1.61 8.07
C TYR A 74 -6.18 -1.96 7.21
N LYS A 75 -5.33 -0.98 6.87
CA LYS A 75 -4.09 -1.22 6.12
C LYS A 75 -3.13 -2.12 6.86
N GLU A 76 -2.92 -1.89 8.16
CA GLU A 76 -2.05 -2.73 8.99
C GLU A 76 -2.58 -4.16 9.13
N THR A 77 -3.89 -4.30 9.33
CA THR A 77 -4.57 -5.60 9.38
C THR A 77 -4.41 -6.34 8.05
N LYS A 78 -4.61 -5.65 6.93
CA LYS A 78 -4.43 -6.21 5.59
C LYS A 78 -2.99 -6.68 5.37
N ALA A 79 -1.99 -5.86 5.70
CA ALA A 79 -0.58 -6.24 5.56
C ALA A 79 -0.24 -7.48 6.39
N THR A 80 -0.78 -7.58 7.61
CA THR A 80 -0.60 -8.74 8.49
C THR A 80 -1.24 -10.00 7.90
N LEU A 81 -2.44 -9.89 7.35
CA LEU A 81 -3.14 -11.01 6.71
C LEU A 81 -2.44 -11.47 5.43
N GLU A 82 -1.97 -10.54 4.60
CA GLU A 82 -1.18 -10.85 3.40
C GLU A 82 0.12 -11.56 3.74
N ALA A 83 0.82 -11.13 4.81
CA ALA A 83 2.01 -11.81 5.29
C ALA A 83 1.71 -13.26 5.73
N LYS A 84 0.61 -13.46 6.48
CA LYS A 84 0.16 -14.80 6.89
C LYS A 84 -0.21 -15.68 5.69
N LEU A 85 -0.93 -15.13 4.72
CA LEU A 85 -1.30 -15.85 3.49
C LEU A 85 -0.05 -16.29 2.72
N LYS A 86 0.94 -15.40 2.58
CA LYS A 86 2.20 -15.74 1.91
C LYS A 86 2.92 -16.90 2.59
N VAL A 87 3.02 -16.87 3.93
CA VAL A 87 3.62 -17.99 4.69
C VAL A 87 2.82 -19.28 4.48
N ILE A 88 1.49 -19.22 4.46
CA ILE A 88 0.65 -20.40 4.20
C ILE A 88 0.87 -20.94 2.78
N GLU A 89 0.96 -20.08 1.78
CA GLU A 89 1.25 -20.48 0.40
C GLU A 89 2.64 -21.12 0.28
N ASP A 90 3.66 -20.54 0.92
CA ASP A 90 5.02 -21.07 0.93
C ASP A 90 5.05 -22.45 1.62
N LEU A 91 4.35 -22.61 2.75
CA LEU A 91 4.20 -23.90 3.44
C LEU A 91 3.42 -24.91 2.60
N LYS A 92 2.37 -24.47 1.90
CA LYS A 92 1.57 -25.35 1.03
C LYS A 92 2.40 -25.85 -0.15
N LYS A 93 3.17 -24.97 -0.81
CA LYS A 93 4.12 -25.35 -1.86
C LYS A 93 5.16 -26.34 -1.33
N GLY A 94 5.74 -26.07 -0.14
CA GLY A 94 6.68 -26.98 0.52
C GLY A 94 6.08 -28.34 0.89
N ARG A 95 4.79 -28.42 1.21
CA ARG A 95 4.10 -29.67 1.57
C ARG A 95 3.65 -30.48 0.35
N SER A 96 2.94 -29.86 -0.60
CA SER A 96 2.31 -30.59 -1.70
C SER A 96 3.21 -30.79 -2.91
N GLY A 97 4.23 -29.95 -3.10
CA GLY A 97 5.18 -30.05 -4.21
C GLY A 97 5.94 -31.37 -4.21
N PRO A 98 6.70 -31.70 -3.14
CA PRO A 98 7.51 -32.91 -3.08
C PRO A 98 6.70 -34.20 -3.23
N ILE A 99 5.49 -34.24 -2.68
CA ILE A 99 4.61 -35.42 -2.75
C ILE A 99 4.21 -35.72 -4.19
N ARG A 100 3.85 -34.70 -4.98
CA ARG A 100 3.47 -34.87 -6.39
C ARG A 100 4.64 -35.32 -7.26
N VAL A 101 5.82 -34.77 -6.99
CA VAL A 101 7.05 -35.14 -7.72
C VAL A 101 7.45 -36.59 -7.41
N LEU A 102 7.31 -37.02 -6.15
CA LEU A 102 7.55 -38.40 -5.77
C LEU A 102 6.52 -39.38 -6.37
N ASP A 103 5.24 -38.97 -6.44
CA ASP A 103 4.19 -39.77 -7.09
C ASP A 103 4.45 -39.92 -8.60
N GLU A 104 4.82 -38.84 -9.28
CA GLU A 104 5.20 -38.87 -10.69
C GLU A 104 6.44 -39.74 -10.94
N LEU A 105 7.47 -39.66 -10.08
CA LEU A 105 8.63 -40.54 -10.15
C LEU A 105 8.24 -42.02 -10.00
N ALA A 106 7.37 -42.32 -9.05
CA ALA A 106 6.90 -43.69 -8.83
C ALA A 106 6.12 -44.21 -10.05
N GLN A 107 5.30 -43.37 -10.69
CA GLN A 107 4.52 -43.75 -11.88
C GLN A 107 5.39 -43.92 -13.14
N LYS A 108 6.46 -43.12 -13.30
CA LYS A 108 7.35 -43.19 -14.46
C LYS A 108 8.48 -44.20 -14.33
N THR A 109 8.64 -44.83 -13.16
CA THR A 109 9.69 -45.83 -12.94
C THR A 109 9.33 -47.16 -13.64
N PRO A 110 10.17 -47.66 -14.58
CA PRO A 110 9.95 -48.95 -15.24
C PRO A 110 10.05 -50.13 -14.27
N LYS A 111 9.37 -51.25 -14.57
CA LYS A 111 9.35 -52.46 -13.72
C LYS A 111 10.72 -53.10 -13.43
N LYS A 112 11.76 -52.75 -14.20
CA LYS A 112 13.13 -53.32 -14.13
C LYS A 112 14.18 -52.31 -13.63
N LEU A 113 13.72 -51.21 -13.04
CA LEU A 113 14.54 -50.12 -12.51
C LEU A 113 14.14 -49.83 -11.07
N TRP A 114 15.14 -49.60 -10.22
CA TRP A 114 14.98 -49.28 -8.80
C TRP A 114 15.69 -47.98 -8.49
N ILE A 115 15.00 -47.06 -7.85
CA ILE A 115 15.60 -45.82 -7.34
C ILE A 115 16.12 -46.12 -5.93
N THR A 116 17.41 -45.87 -5.72
CA THR A 116 18.09 -46.11 -4.44
C THR A 116 18.25 -44.81 -3.64
N LYS A 117 18.41 -43.68 -4.33
CA LYS A 117 18.61 -42.38 -3.71
C LYS A 117 17.94 -41.27 -4.50
N PHE A 118 17.26 -40.38 -3.79
CA PHE A 118 16.75 -39.11 -4.31
C PHE A 118 17.24 -38.01 -3.37
N GLU A 119 18.06 -37.08 -3.87
CA GLU A 119 18.65 -36.00 -3.09
C GLU A 119 18.47 -34.66 -3.82
N GLU A 120 17.75 -33.74 -3.18
CA GLU A 120 17.57 -32.38 -3.68
C GLU A 120 18.52 -31.41 -2.95
N LYS A 121 19.32 -30.67 -3.70
CA LYS A 121 20.19 -29.60 -3.20
C LYS A 121 19.84 -28.28 -3.89
N GLY A 122 18.88 -27.57 -3.29
CA GLY A 122 18.48 -26.23 -3.74
C GLY A 122 17.77 -26.27 -5.08
N ARG A 123 18.53 -26.14 -6.19
CA ARG A 123 17.98 -26.14 -7.55
C ARG A 123 18.41 -27.32 -8.41
N SER A 124 19.33 -28.15 -7.91
CA SER A 124 19.75 -29.40 -8.58
C SER A 124 19.27 -30.60 -7.75
N THR A 125 18.74 -31.61 -8.44
CA THR A 125 18.24 -32.86 -7.86
C THR A 125 19.00 -34.01 -8.48
N VAL A 126 19.55 -34.86 -7.62
CA VAL A 126 20.29 -36.05 -8.03
C VAL A 126 19.46 -37.29 -7.71
N ILE A 127 19.24 -38.10 -8.74
CA ILE A 127 18.52 -39.36 -8.67
C ILE A 127 19.51 -40.47 -8.97
N SER A 128 19.68 -41.41 -8.05
CA SER A 128 20.55 -42.57 -8.22
C SER A 128 19.76 -43.86 -8.09
N GLY A 129 20.07 -44.83 -8.93
CA GLY A 129 19.36 -46.09 -8.96
C GLY A 129 20.12 -47.21 -9.64
N GLU A 130 19.46 -48.36 -9.70
CA GLU A 130 19.92 -49.59 -10.33
C GLU A 130 18.91 -50.01 -11.41
N ALA A 131 19.40 -50.45 -12.56
CA ALA A 131 18.58 -50.93 -13.67
C ALA A 131 19.11 -52.24 -14.22
N SER A 132 18.25 -53.01 -14.86
CA SER A 132 18.62 -54.31 -15.46
C SER A 132 19.39 -54.15 -16.79
N SER A 133 19.18 -53.07 -17.53
CA SER A 133 19.82 -52.82 -18.84
C SER A 133 19.99 -51.33 -19.13
N ASP A 134 20.82 -50.97 -20.12
CA ASP A 134 20.94 -49.57 -20.58
C ASP A 134 19.65 -49.08 -21.25
N GLU A 135 18.90 -49.98 -21.87
CA GLU A 135 17.62 -49.68 -22.51
C GLU A 135 16.59 -49.21 -21.49
N ASP A 136 16.56 -49.84 -20.31
CA ASP A 136 15.69 -49.44 -19.20
C ASP A 136 16.06 -48.05 -18.65
N ILE A 137 17.36 -47.70 -18.63
CA ILE A 137 17.84 -46.36 -18.23
C ILE A 137 17.44 -45.31 -19.27
N ALA A 138 17.59 -45.61 -20.55
CA ALA A 138 17.23 -44.71 -21.64
C ALA A 138 15.71 -44.46 -21.71
N ALA A 139 14.90 -45.50 -21.51
CA ALA A 139 13.45 -45.38 -21.43
C ALA A 139 13.02 -44.49 -20.25
N PHE A 140 13.63 -44.68 -19.08
CA PHE A 140 13.36 -43.86 -17.90
C PHE A 140 13.75 -42.39 -18.10
N LEU A 141 14.91 -42.11 -18.73
CA LEU A 141 15.33 -40.75 -19.08
C LEU A 141 14.29 -40.07 -19.98
N ALA A 142 13.83 -40.75 -21.03
CA ALA A 142 12.82 -40.23 -21.95
C ALA A 142 11.45 -39.99 -21.27
N ASP A 143 11.06 -40.86 -20.33
CA ASP A 143 9.80 -40.73 -19.61
C ASP A 143 9.82 -39.60 -18.57
N ILE A 144 10.96 -39.35 -17.92
CA ILE A 144 11.15 -38.20 -17.03
C ILE A 144 11.19 -36.89 -17.82
N GLU A 145 11.88 -36.84 -18.96
CA GLU A 145 11.93 -35.64 -19.82
C GLU A 145 10.56 -35.20 -20.34
N ARG A 146 9.62 -36.15 -20.48
CA ARG A 146 8.23 -35.86 -20.88
C ARG A 146 7.37 -35.31 -19.75
N SER A 147 7.81 -35.46 -18.50
CA SER A 147 7.06 -34.99 -17.35
C SER A 147 7.24 -33.48 -17.17
N PRO A 148 6.17 -32.72 -16.88
CA PRO A 148 6.28 -31.28 -16.72
C PRO A 148 7.01 -30.87 -15.42
N TYR A 149 7.20 -31.82 -14.49
CA TYR A 149 7.84 -31.59 -13.19
C TYR A 149 9.37 -31.63 -13.22
N PHE A 150 9.96 -32.22 -14.26
CA PHE A 150 11.42 -32.37 -14.40
C PHE A 150 11.93 -31.59 -15.59
N THR A 151 13.01 -30.85 -15.40
CA THR A 151 13.65 -30.04 -16.44
C THR A 151 15.17 -30.25 -16.39
N GLN A 152 15.85 -30.05 -17.52
CA GLN A 152 17.32 -30.18 -17.61
C GLN A 152 17.82 -31.54 -17.10
N VAL A 153 17.24 -32.62 -17.61
CA VAL A 153 17.60 -33.99 -17.23
C VAL A 153 18.90 -34.37 -17.93
N HIS A 154 19.91 -34.77 -17.16
CA HIS A 154 21.22 -35.15 -17.66
C HIS A 154 21.70 -36.43 -16.97
N LEU A 155 22.14 -37.41 -17.75
CA LEU A 155 22.79 -38.61 -17.23
C LEU A 155 24.26 -38.28 -16.90
N LYS A 156 24.65 -38.48 -15.63
CA LYS A 156 26.00 -38.17 -15.16
C LYS A 156 26.98 -39.33 -15.38
N TYR A 157 26.58 -40.54 -14.99
CA TYR A 157 27.34 -41.76 -15.28
C TYR A 157 26.48 -43.01 -15.19
N THR A 158 26.96 -44.08 -15.83
CA THR A 158 26.47 -45.46 -15.66
C THR A 158 27.64 -46.36 -15.30
N LYS A 159 27.49 -47.25 -14.32
CA LYS A 159 28.50 -48.21 -13.87
C LYS A 159 27.89 -49.61 -13.81
N ALA A 160 28.61 -50.60 -14.32
CA ALA A 160 28.22 -52.00 -14.13
C ALA A 160 28.49 -52.40 -12.67
N ALA A 161 27.51 -53.06 -12.05
CA ALA A 161 27.59 -53.62 -10.71
C ALA A 161 27.01 -55.03 -10.73
N GLU A 162 27.36 -55.84 -9.73
CA GLU A 162 26.85 -57.20 -9.60
C GLU A 162 26.13 -57.32 -8.26
N ARG A 163 24.88 -57.80 -8.30
CA ARG A 163 24.05 -57.99 -7.10
C ARG A 163 23.48 -59.40 -7.14
N GLU A 164 23.82 -60.19 -6.13
CA GLU A 164 23.37 -61.59 -5.99
C GLU A 164 23.59 -62.46 -7.25
N GLY A 165 24.70 -62.25 -7.96
CA GLY A 165 25.06 -63.01 -9.17
C GLY A 165 24.38 -62.55 -10.46
N ASN A 166 23.60 -61.47 -10.44
CA ASN A 166 23.03 -60.83 -11.63
C ASN A 166 23.76 -59.53 -11.95
N GLN A 167 24.07 -59.31 -13.23
CA GLN A 167 24.63 -58.05 -13.73
C GLN A 167 23.53 -56.97 -13.71
N ILE A 168 23.78 -55.90 -12.96
CA ILE A 168 22.93 -54.72 -12.87
C ILE A 168 23.74 -53.48 -13.24
N LYS A 169 23.05 -52.39 -13.55
CA LYS A 169 23.68 -51.11 -13.91
C LYS A 169 23.26 -50.04 -12.95
N GLN A 170 24.23 -49.43 -12.27
CA GLN A 170 24.02 -48.25 -11.44
C GLN A 170 24.08 -47.01 -12.31
N PHE A 171 23.13 -46.09 -12.09
CA PHE A 171 23.07 -44.82 -12.81
C PHE A 171 22.91 -43.65 -11.84
N GLU A 172 23.39 -42.48 -12.25
CA GLU A 172 23.16 -41.20 -11.58
C GLU A 172 22.67 -40.18 -12.60
N ILE A 173 21.52 -39.58 -12.34
CA ILE A 173 20.88 -38.55 -13.16
C ILE A 173 20.82 -37.27 -12.34
N GLU A 174 21.15 -36.16 -13.00
CA GLU A 174 20.98 -34.81 -12.47
C GLU A 174 19.83 -34.13 -13.21
N CYS A 175 18.92 -33.50 -12.46
CA CYS A 175 17.75 -32.82 -13.02
C CYS A 175 17.33 -31.64 -12.13
N VAL A 176 16.52 -30.74 -12.68
CA VAL A 176 15.91 -29.62 -11.96
C VAL A 176 14.43 -29.89 -11.78
N VAL A 177 14.00 -29.99 -10.52
CA VAL A 177 12.60 -30.23 -10.15
C VAL A 177 11.85 -28.91 -10.04
N ASN A 178 10.65 -28.84 -10.60
CA ASN A 178 9.78 -27.68 -10.51
C ASN A 178 8.47 -28.01 -9.78
N TYR A 179 8.27 -27.40 -8.62
CA TYR A 179 7.10 -27.58 -7.76
C TYR A 179 5.92 -26.65 -8.07
N ALA A 180 6.05 -25.76 -9.06
CA ALA A 180 5.12 -24.65 -9.28
C ALA A 180 3.95 -24.95 -10.23
N ILE A 181 3.69 -26.22 -10.57
CA ILE A 181 2.62 -26.65 -11.49
C ILE A 181 1.42 -27.20 -10.72
#